data_AF-A0A392R930-F1
#
_entry.id   AF-A0A392R930-F1
#
_cell.length_a   1.000
_cell.length_b   1.000
_cell.length_c   1.000
_cell.angle_alpha   90.00
_cell.angle_beta   90.00
_cell.angle_gamma   90.00
#
_symmetry.space_group_name_H-M   'P 1'
#
loop_
_entity.id
_entity.type
_entity.pdbx_description
1 polymer ?
#
loop_
_entity_poly.entity_id
_entity_poly.type
_entity_poly.pdbx_seq_one_letter_code
_entity_poly.pdbx_strand_id
1 'polypeptide(L)'
;LLSSYIDSDNSGSKLNSPTANNADTARPSHRRSNSADTSSSLLSEGIESKKAMSPDKLAQLWTVDPKRAKRILANRQSAARSKERKACYVVELERKIHTLQTEA
;
A
#
# COMPACT_ATOMS: atom_id res chain seq x y z
N LEU A 1 -10.45 5.40 -18.27
CA LEU A 1 -10.55 5.02 -16.84
C LEU A 1 -9.38 4.12 -16.42
N LEU A 2 -9.06 3.08 -17.18
CA LEU A 2 -7.91 2.21 -16.87
C LEU A 2 -6.54 2.89 -17.02
N SER A 3 -6.32 3.74 -18.06
CA SER A 3 -5.02 4.44 -18.25
C SER A 3 -4.61 5.24 -17.00
N SER A 4 -5.51 6.09 -16.49
CA SER A 4 -5.27 6.86 -15.26
C SER A 4 -5.00 6.01 -14.01
N TYR A 5 -5.50 4.78 -13.97
CA TYR A 5 -5.29 3.86 -12.85
C TYR A 5 -3.91 3.21 -12.90
N ILE A 6 -3.40 2.93 -14.11
CA ILE A 6 -2.04 2.44 -14.35
C ILE A 6 -1.01 3.58 -14.20
N ASP A 7 -1.36 4.80 -14.63
CA ASP A 7 -0.50 6.00 -14.59
C ASP A 7 -0.33 6.60 -13.17
N SER A 8 -1.00 6.03 -12.16
CA SER A 8 -0.95 6.48 -10.75
C SER A 8 0.37 6.15 -10.02
N ASP A 9 1.51 6.13 -10.72
CA ASP A 9 2.85 6.17 -10.12
C ASP A 9 3.30 7.60 -9.77
N ASN A 10 2.41 8.58 -9.93
CA ASN A 10 2.58 9.92 -9.39
C ASN A 10 1.28 10.42 -8.75
N SER A 11 1.31 10.68 -7.44
CA SER A 11 0.24 11.23 -6.59
C SER A 11 -0.87 10.28 -6.10
N GLY A 12 -0.68 9.81 -4.86
CA GLY A 12 -1.68 9.98 -3.81
C GLY A 12 -2.96 9.16 -3.88
N SER A 13 -2.93 7.93 -3.36
CA SER A 13 -4.14 7.30 -2.83
C SER A 13 -4.07 7.24 -1.30
N LYS A 14 -4.72 8.20 -0.62
CA LYS A 14 -5.25 7.95 0.72
C LYS A 14 -6.25 6.81 0.57
N LEU A 15 -5.88 5.60 0.98
CA LEU A 15 -6.82 4.50 1.08
C LEU A 15 -7.18 4.32 2.56
N ASN A 16 -8.35 4.84 2.94
CA ASN A 16 -9.04 4.33 4.13
C ASN A 16 -9.36 2.86 3.84
N SER A 17 -8.74 1.94 4.57
CA SER A 17 -9.07 0.52 4.48
C SER A 17 -10.37 0.25 5.26
N PRO A 18 -11.42 -0.31 4.65
CA PRO A 18 -12.49 -0.93 5.41
C PRO A 18 -11.93 -2.23 6.01
N THR A 19 -11.98 -2.35 7.33
CA THR A 19 -11.78 -3.59 8.08
C THR A 19 -12.85 -4.60 7.66
N ALA A 20 -12.50 -5.52 6.77
CA ALA A 20 -13.28 -6.72 6.50
C ALA A 20 -12.82 -7.82 7.45
N ASN A 21 -13.68 -8.14 8.41
CA ASN A 21 -13.54 -9.24 9.35
C ASN A 21 -13.57 -10.57 8.59
N ASN A 22 -12.54 -11.40 8.76
CA ASN A 22 -12.68 -12.83 8.64
C ASN A 22 -11.88 -13.48 9.77
N ALA A 23 -12.60 -14.28 10.55
CA ALA A 23 -12.12 -15.02 11.70
C ALA A 23 -11.25 -16.20 11.27
N ASP A 24 -10.59 -16.79 12.27
CA ASP A 24 -9.84 -18.05 12.23
C ASP A 24 -8.42 -17.99 11.67
N THR A 25 -7.54 -17.36 12.46
CA THR A 25 -6.33 -18.06 12.91
C THR A 25 -5.94 -17.49 14.27
N ALA A 26 -6.01 -18.33 15.31
CA ALA A 26 -5.62 -18.00 16.67
C ALA A 26 -4.18 -17.46 16.69
N ARG A 27 -4.04 -16.14 16.84
CA ARG A 27 -2.76 -15.48 17.10
C ARG A 27 -2.73 -15.07 18.58
N PRO A 28 -1.66 -15.40 19.33
CA PRO A 28 -1.53 -14.99 20.72
C PRO A 28 -1.69 -13.48 20.84
N SER A 29 -2.68 -13.06 21.64
CA SER A 29 -2.99 -11.66 21.91
C SER A 29 -1.84 -11.02 22.69
N HIS A 30 -1.00 -10.26 21.99
CA HIS A 30 0.07 -9.51 22.63
C HIS A 30 -0.53 -8.23 23.21
N ARG A 31 -0.56 -8.12 24.55
CA ARG A 31 -0.79 -6.84 25.25
C ARG A 31 0.13 -5.79 24.63
N ARG A 32 -0.45 -4.72 24.07
CA ARG A 32 0.32 -3.57 23.59
C ARG A 32 0.56 -2.65 24.77
N SER A 33 1.80 -2.60 25.25
CA SER A 33 2.28 -1.48 26.06
C SER A 33 2.51 -0.30 25.11
N ASN A 34 1.82 0.82 25.35
CA ASN A 34 2.04 2.05 24.61
C ASN A 34 3.22 2.78 25.24
N SER A 35 4.35 2.88 24.52
CA SER A 35 5.40 3.85 24.80
C SER A 35 5.34 4.92 23.72
N ALA A 36 5.11 6.17 24.14
CA ALA A 36 4.84 7.32 23.29
C ALA A 36 6.03 8.30 23.29
N ASP A 37 7.21 7.84 22.86
CA ASP A 37 8.33 8.74 22.61
C ASP A 37 8.93 8.48 21.22
N THR A 38 8.44 9.19 20.20
CA THR A 38 9.13 9.37 18.91
C THR A 38 8.51 10.52 18.09
N SER A 39 7.92 11.51 18.76
CA SER A 39 7.02 12.46 18.08
C SER A 39 7.70 13.67 17.44
N SER A 40 9.02 13.86 17.57
CA SER A 40 9.63 15.16 17.17
C SER A 40 10.50 15.16 15.91
N SER A 41 10.80 14.02 15.28
CA SER A 41 11.64 14.01 14.05
C SER A 41 10.87 13.74 12.74
N LEU A 42 9.60 13.31 12.82
CA LEU A 42 8.82 12.87 11.64
C LEU A 42 8.15 14.00 10.85
N LEU A 43 8.16 15.24 11.35
CA LEU A 43 7.40 16.34 10.73
C LEU A 43 8.08 16.93 9.48
N SER A 44 9.39 16.71 9.28
CA SER A 44 10.13 17.22 8.11
C SER A 44 10.03 16.29 6.88
N GLU A 45 9.66 15.02 7.05
CA GLU A 45 9.64 14.00 5.99
C GLU A 45 8.24 13.79 5.37
N GLY A 46 7.32 14.73 5.58
CA GLY A 46 5.92 14.61 5.14
C GLY A 46 5.70 14.70 3.62
N ILE A 47 6.67 15.24 2.87
CA ILE A 47 6.55 15.43 1.41
C ILE A 47 7.18 14.30 0.59
N GLU A 48 8.21 13.63 1.11
CA GLU A 48 8.88 12.51 0.42
C GLU A 48 8.24 11.15 0.74
N SER A 49 7.51 11.04 1.85
CA SER A 49 6.85 9.81 2.32
C SER A 49 5.83 9.19 1.34
N LYS A 50 5.46 9.92 0.29
CA LYS A 50 4.51 9.44 -0.75
C LYS A 50 5.19 8.78 -1.93
N LYS A 51 6.52 8.89 -2.04
CA LYS A 51 7.32 8.27 -3.10
C LYS A 51 8.18 7.17 -2.48
N ALA A 52 8.28 6.03 -3.14
CA ALA A 52 9.12 4.95 -2.64
C ALA A 52 10.55 5.47 -2.46
N MET A 53 11.16 5.17 -1.32
CA MET A 53 12.55 5.50 -1.04
C MET A 53 13.45 4.98 -2.19
N SER A 54 14.39 5.81 -2.65
CA SER A 54 15.28 5.41 -3.74
C SER A 54 16.13 4.19 -3.35
N PRO A 55 16.62 3.40 -4.33
CA PRO A 55 17.48 2.25 -4.05
C PRO A 55 18.69 2.61 -3.18
N ASP A 56 19.31 3.76 -3.42
CA ASP A 56 20.50 4.22 -2.68
C ASP A 56 20.17 4.55 -1.22
N LYS A 57 19.06 5.28 -0.99
CA LYS A 57 18.57 5.58 0.36
C LYS A 57 18.20 4.29 1.11
N LEU A 58 17.64 3.30 0.40
CA LEU A 58 17.29 2.01 0.98
C LEU A 58 18.53 1.15 1.29
N ALA A 59 19.58 1.22 0.47
CA ALA A 59 20.85 0.54 0.70
C ALA A 59 21.56 1.10 1.93
N GLN A 60 21.58 2.43 2.10
CA GLN A 60 22.08 3.06 3.33
C GLN A 60 21.27 2.63 4.55
N LEU A 61 19.94 2.59 4.42
CA LEU A 61 19.04 2.15 5.49
C LEU A 61 19.23 0.68 5.85
N TRP A 62 19.62 -0.18 4.91
CA TRP A 62 19.88 -1.59 5.20
C TRP A 62 21.00 -1.78 6.22
N THR A 63 22.03 -0.94 6.16
CA THR A 63 23.15 -0.95 7.11
C THR A 63 22.74 -0.44 8.49
N VAL A 64 21.84 0.54 8.57
CA VAL A 64 21.40 1.16 9.83
C VAL A 64 20.26 0.39 10.50
N ASP A 65 19.22 0.03 9.74
CA ASP A 65 18.05 -0.71 10.21
C ASP A 65 17.54 -1.70 9.13
N PRO A 66 18.05 -2.94 9.14
CA PRO A 66 17.65 -3.96 8.17
C PRO A 66 16.19 -4.39 8.32
N LYS A 67 15.58 -4.23 9.51
CA LYS A 67 14.17 -4.60 9.75
C LYS A 67 13.25 -3.62 9.04
N ARG A 68 13.53 -2.32 9.12
CA ARG A 68 12.80 -1.28 8.40
C ARG A 68 12.98 -1.43 6.89
N ALA A 69 14.21 -1.68 6.41
CA ALA A 69 14.48 -1.87 4.99
C ALA A 69 13.67 -3.05 4.40
N LYS A 70 13.67 -4.21 5.07
CA LYS A 70 12.84 -5.37 4.67
C LYS A 70 11.34 -5.04 4.62
N ARG A 71 10.83 -4.28 5.60
CA ARG A 71 9.41 -3.85 5.62
C ARG A 71 9.05 -2.99 4.41
N ILE A 72 9.93 -2.07 4.01
CA ILE A 72 9.73 -1.21 2.84
C ILE A 72 9.66 -2.05 1.56
N LEU A 73 10.59 -3.00 1.38
CA LEU A 73 10.58 -3.91 0.22
C LEU A 73 9.31 -4.76 0.15
N ALA A 74 8.92 -5.36 1.27
CA ALA A 74 7.70 -6.16 1.35
C ALA A 74 6.45 -5.31 1.04
N ASN A 75 6.38 -4.09 1.56
CA ASN A 75 5.28 -3.17 1.28
C ASN A 75 5.25 -2.73 -0.19
N ARG A 76 6.40 -2.48 -0.81
CA ARG A 76 6.50 -2.17 -2.24
C ARG A 76 5.91 -3.30 -3.09
N GLN A 77 6.30 -4.54 -2.80
CA GLN A 77 5.79 -5.72 -3.51
C GLN A 77 4.28 -5.91 -3.30
N SER A 78 3.79 -5.78 -2.06
CA SER A 78 2.37 -5.96 -1.78
C SER A 78 1.50 -4.84 -2.35
N ALA A 79 2.00 -3.60 -2.35
CA ALA A 79 1.34 -2.48 -3.01
C ALA A 79 1.23 -2.70 -4.53
N ALA A 80 2.30 -3.16 -5.18
CA ALA A 80 2.28 -3.48 -6.62
C ALA A 80 1.22 -4.53 -6.95
N ARG A 81 1.20 -5.66 -6.22
CA ARG A 81 0.18 -6.71 -6.40
C ARG A 81 -1.24 -6.20 -6.11
N SER A 82 -1.42 -5.34 -5.11
CA SER A 82 -2.72 -4.76 -4.77
C SER A 82 -3.24 -3.83 -5.88
N LYS A 83 -2.35 -3.02 -6.47
CA LYS A 83 -2.67 -2.19 -7.63
C LYS A 83 -3.09 -3.07 -8.81
N GLU A 84 -2.29 -4.08 -9.15
CA GLU A 84 -2.57 -5.02 -10.25
C GLU A 84 -3.95 -5.68 -10.10
N ARG A 85 -4.24 -6.28 -8.94
CA ARG A 85 -5.54 -6.93 -8.69
C ARG A 85 -6.71 -5.98 -8.90
N LYS A 86 -6.59 -4.74 -8.40
CA LYS A 86 -7.63 -3.72 -8.57
C LYS A 86 -7.75 -3.27 -10.02
N ALA A 87 -6.65 -3.14 -10.76
CA ALA A 87 -6.69 -2.82 -12.20
C ALA A 87 -7.46 -3.91 -12.95
N CYS A 88 -7.15 -5.18 -12.70
CA CYS A 88 -7.85 -6.31 -13.29
C CYS A 88 -9.34 -6.31 -12.94
N TYR A 89 -9.69 -6.05 -11.68
CA TYR A 89 -11.07 -5.98 -11.23
C TYR A 89 -11.85 -4.84 -11.91
N VAL A 90 -11.23 -3.67 -12.10
CA VAL A 90 -11.84 -2.56 -12.85
C VAL A 90 -12.13 -2.98 -14.29
N VAL A 91 -11.20 -3.63 -14.98
CA VAL A 91 -11.42 -4.12 -16.35
C VAL A 91 -12.55 -5.15 -16.41
N GLU A 92 -12.61 -6.04 -15.44
CA GLU A 92 -13.69 -7.04 -15.35
C GLU A 92 -15.05 -6.34 -15.21
N LEU A 93 -15.16 -5.34 -14.34
CA LEU A 93 -16.38 -4.56 -14.17
C LEU A 93 -16.76 -3.79 -15.43
N GLU A 94 -15.79 -3.15 -16.10
CA GLU A 94 -16.02 -2.43 -17.36
C GLU A 94 -16.59 -3.38 -18.44
N ARG A 95 -16.04 -4.59 -18.57
CA ARG A 95 -16.56 -5.62 -19.49
C ARG A 95 -17.99 -6.03 -19.14
N LYS A 96 -18.26 -6.26 -17.85
CA LYS A 96 -19.60 -6.65 -17.38
C LYS A 96 -20.65 -5.58 -17.66
N ILE A 97 -20.31 -4.32 -17.41
CA ILE A 97 -21.18 -3.18 -17.72
C ILE A 97 -21.46 -3.13 -19.22
N HIS A 98 -20.43 -3.27 -20.05
CA HIS A 98 -20.60 -3.24 -21.50
C HIS A 98 -21.53 -4.37 -21.98
N THR A 99 -21.31 -5.61 -21.53
CA THR A 99 -22.18 -6.75 -21.87
C THR A 99 -23.63 -6.49 -21.48
N LEU A 100 -23.89 -6.02 -20.26
CA LEU A 100 -25.25 -5.72 -19.79
C LEU A 100 -25.91 -4.57 -20.58
N GLN A 101 -25.13 -3.60 -21.05
CA GLN A 101 -25.64 -2.50 -21.88
C GLN A 101 -25.98 -2.94 -23.30
N THR A 102 -25.29 -3.96 -23.84
CA THR A 102 -25.53 -4.48 -25.19
C THR A 102 -26.61 -5.55 -25.26
N GLU A 103 -26.96 -6.17 -24.13
CA GLU A 103 -28.01 -7.20 -24.03
C GLU A 103 -29.42 -6.64 -23.77
N ALA A 104 -29.55 -5.32 -23.51
CA ALA A 104 -30.81 -4.60 -23.33
C ALA A 104 -31.22 -3.85 -24.61
#